data_AF-A0A7S1ZFG8-F1
#
_entry.id   AF-A0A7S1ZFG8-F1
#
_cell.length_a   1.000
_cell.length_b   1.000
_cell.length_c   1.000
_cell.angle_alpha   90.00
_cell.angle_beta   90.00
_cell.angle_gamma   90.00
#
_symmetry.space_group_name_H-M   'P 1'
#
loop_
_entity.id
_entity.type
_entity.pdbx_description
1 polymer ?
#
loop_
_entity_poly.entity_id
_entity_poly.type
_entity_poly.pdbx_seq_one_letter_code
_entity_poly.pdbx_strand_id
1 'polypeptide(L)'
;MKISALPIFLGLLSNALVNSIEESQTNNTGLVLTYFRFFSWTYVSVYQRFKDRPLEGKGNFLNVGKGPSETTSPISTDSLLSVDTTVFAAKREKNTIWMYDLAVGTQVLDAVESGGLTPCSLAYSKKILYVLNCAWNPTGDKGEGNPSVTAFSIVPEDKEILKRLLKEDKQENKGILKPLPKYTRALDAYESLGGTQIEVTPDGKFLLVAIQGQPTFNATNQGALLTFSLDGGIPSDEPTEVLSGINWFAAFEMAEFNGQTFIYVESLNDASVAPY
;
A
#
# COMPACT_ATOMS: atom_id res chain seq x y z
N MET A 1 -10.11 53.04 -8.77
CA MET A 1 -9.98 51.60 -9.07
C MET A 1 -9.48 50.93 -7.79
N LYS A 2 -10.39 50.37 -6.98
CA LYS A 2 -10.12 49.80 -5.66
C LYS A 2 -10.13 48.28 -5.80
N ILE A 3 -9.04 47.63 -5.38
CA ILE A 3 -8.92 46.18 -5.31
C ILE A 3 -9.58 45.73 -4.01
N SER A 4 -10.66 44.97 -4.12
CA SER A 4 -11.31 44.28 -3.00
C SER A 4 -10.57 42.96 -2.74
N ALA A 5 -9.94 42.86 -1.57
CA ALA A 5 -9.34 41.64 -1.06
C ALA A 5 -10.42 40.69 -0.52
N LEU A 6 -10.31 39.41 -0.89
CA LEU A 6 -11.09 38.29 -0.36
C LEU A 6 -10.63 37.97 1.07
N PRO A 7 -11.51 37.67 2.05
CA PRO A 7 -11.09 37.24 3.36
C PRO A 7 -10.62 35.78 3.34
N ILE A 8 -9.39 35.56 3.79
CA ILE A 8 -8.85 34.25 4.15
C ILE A 8 -9.45 33.87 5.51
N PHE A 9 -10.25 32.81 5.53
CA PHE A 9 -10.70 32.19 6.78
C PHE A 9 -9.57 31.30 7.32
N LEU A 10 -8.74 31.86 8.22
CA LEU A 10 -7.89 31.07 9.11
C LEU A 10 -8.77 30.49 10.22
N GLY A 11 -9.07 29.20 10.13
CA GLY A 11 -9.65 28.44 11.24
C GLY A 11 -8.61 28.23 12.34
N LEU A 12 -8.64 29.09 13.35
CA LEU A 12 -8.00 28.89 14.64
C LEU A 12 -8.64 27.69 15.36
N LEU A 13 -8.02 26.52 15.25
CA LEU A 13 -8.22 25.47 16.24
C LEU A 13 -7.18 25.64 17.35
N SER A 14 -7.71 25.87 18.54
CA SER A 14 -7.11 26.15 19.84
C SER A 14 -5.85 25.36 20.20
N ASN A 15 -4.77 26.10 20.50
CA ASN A 15 -3.49 25.67 21.11
C ASN A 15 -3.59 25.13 22.56
N ALA A 16 -4.77 24.66 23.02
CA ALA A 16 -4.99 24.29 24.42
C ALA A 16 -5.16 22.78 24.67
N LEU A 17 -5.20 21.95 23.62
CA LEU A 17 -5.30 20.49 23.73
C LEU A 17 -4.02 19.73 23.33
N VAL A 18 -2.91 20.44 23.12
CA VAL A 18 -1.63 19.88 22.63
C VAL A 18 -0.64 19.59 23.77
N ASN A 19 -0.88 20.10 24.99
CA ASN A 19 0.06 19.94 26.12
C ASN A 19 -0.20 18.73 27.03
N SER A 20 -1.10 17.80 26.64
CA SER A 20 -1.30 16.53 27.34
C SER A 20 -1.35 15.32 26.41
N ILE A 21 -0.93 15.48 25.15
CA ILE A 21 -0.42 14.34 24.41
C ILE A 21 0.94 14.08 25.07
N GLU A 22 0.97 13.20 26.08
CA GLU A 22 2.21 12.54 26.46
C GLU A 22 2.95 12.22 25.17
N GLU A 23 4.18 12.71 25.07
CA GLU A 23 5.13 12.47 24.02
C GLU A 23 5.07 10.96 23.66
N SER A 24 4.23 10.65 22.69
CA SER A 24 3.82 9.29 22.37
C SER A 24 5.01 8.62 21.71
N GLN A 25 5.89 8.05 22.53
CA GLN A 25 6.46 6.72 22.39
C GLN A 25 6.67 6.24 20.94
N THR A 26 7.35 7.03 20.11
CA THR A 26 7.78 6.56 18.78
C THR A 26 9.22 6.99 18.48
N ASN A 27 10.08 6.88 19.50
CA ASN A 27 11.54 6.73 19.31
C ASN A 27 11.90 5.29 18.89
N ASN A 28 11.03 4.66 18.10
CA ASN A 28 11.26 3.32 17.59
C ASN A 28 12.23 3.43 16.40
N THR A 29 13.27 2.59 16.43
CA THR A 29 14.16 2.42 15.29
C THR A 29 13.36 1.86 14.12
N GLY A 30 13.57 2.40 12.92
CA GLY A 30 12.83 1.97 11.74
C GLY A 30 13.32 2.64 10.47
N LEU A 31 12.76 2.21 9.34
CA LEU A 31 12.98 2.88 8.06
C LEU A 31 11.87 3.90 7.78
N VAL A 32 12.26 5.04 7.24
CA VAL A 32 11.35 6.05 6.70
C VAL A 32 11.62 6.13 5.22
N LEU A 33 10.60 5.80 4.44
CA LEU A 33 10.62 5.92 2.97
C LEU A 33 9.90 7.21 2.61
N THR A 34 10.53 8.09 1.84
CA THR A 34 9.84 9.24 1.25
C THR A 34 9.79 9.09 -0.26
N TYR A 35 8.61 9.29 -0.81
CA TYR A 35 8.36 9.24 -2.23
C TYR A 35 8.44 10.64 -2.82
N PHE A 36 9.27 10.82 -3.85
CA PHE A 36 9.36 12.07 -4.59
C PHE A 36 9.26 11.81 -6.08
N ARG A 37 8.25 12.41 -6.73
CA ARG A 37 8.08 12.35 -8.18
C ARG A 37 8.57 13.66 -8.79
N PHE A 38 9.57 13.57 -9.68
CA PHE A 38 10.11 14.70 -10.41
C PHE A 38 10.00 14.45 -11.91
N PHE A 39 9.11 15.19 -12.58
CA PHE A 39 8.73 14.97 -13.98
C PHE A 39 8.28 13.51 -14.24
N SER A 40 9.21 12.72 -14.78
CA SER A 40 9.03 11.34 -15.22
C SER A 40 9.92 10.39 -14.40
N TRP A 41 10.47 10.86 -13.28
CA TRP A 41 11.38 10.07 -12.46
C TRP A 41 10.74 9.95 -11.08
N THR A 42 10.66 8.73 -10.60
CA THR A 42 10.24 8.46 -9.24
C THR A 42 11.49 8.15 -8.43
N TYR A 43 11.65 8.87 -7.32
CA TYR A 43 12.71 8.64 -6.35
C TYR A 43 12.08 8.17 -5.06
N VAL A 44 12.68 7.14 -4.48
CA VAL A 44 12.41 6.74 -3.10
C VAL A 44 13.64 7.11 -2.31
N SER A 45 13.55 8.10 -1.43
CA SER A 45 14.61 8.37 -0.47
C SER A 45 14.38 7.52 0.76
N VAL A 46 15.43 6.88 1.23
CA VAL A 46 15.37 6.04 2.42
C VAL A 46 16.17 6.69 3.52
N TYR A 47 15.52 6.82 4.66
CA TYR A 47 16.11 7.27 5.90
C TYR A 47 16.00 6.13 6.92
N GLN A 48 17.02 6.00 7.75
CA GLN A 48 16.94 5.18 8.95
C GLN A 48 16.73 6.09 10.14
N ARG A 49 15.67 5.84 10.90
CA ARG A 49 15.47 6.39 12.22
C ARG A 49 16.15 5.45 13.21
N PHE A 50 17.05 5.99 14.02
CA PHE A 50 17.50 5.33 15.25
C PHE A 50 16.83 5.97 16.44
N LYS A 51 16.63 5.19 17.51
CA LYS A 51 16.15 5.70 18.79
C LYS A 51 16.95 6.93 19.23
N ASP A 52 16.24 8.03 19.48
CA ASP A 52 16.78 9.31 19.98
C ASP A 52 17.84 9.97 19.06
N ARG A 53 17.89 9.62 17.77
CA ARG A 53 18.81 10.24 16.80
C ARG A 53 18.06 10.88 15.62
N PRO A 54 18.64 11.90 14.96
CA PRO A 54 18.13 12.41 13.70
C PRO A 54 17.99 11.30 12.65
N LEU A 55 17.09 11.52 11.68
CA LEU A 55 16.98 10.66 10.50
C LEU A 55 18.31 10.65 9.73
N GLU A 56 18.86 9.47 9.51
CA GLU A 56 20.08 9.28 8.73
C GLU A 56 19.72 8.84 7.31
N GLY A 57 20.11 9.60 6.30
CA GLY A 57 19.90 9.21 4.90
C GLY A 57 20.73 7.96 4.54
N LYS A 58 20.06 6.89 4.11
CA LYS A 58 20.71 5.65 3.68
C LYS A 58 20.93 5.57 2.17
N GLY A 59 20.20 6.38 1.42
CA GLY A 59 20.39 6.51 -0.01
C GLY A 59 19.12 6.94 -0.71
N ASN A 60 19.27 7.21 -2.00
CA ASN A 60 18.16 7.44 -2.90
C ASN A 60 18.11 6.28 -3.88
N PHE A 61 16.94 5.69 -4.01
CA PHE A 61 16.64 4.69 -5.01
C PHE A 61 16.06 5.46 -6.18
N LEU A 62 16.78 5.45 -7.29
CA LEU A 62 16.14 5.76 -8.54
C LEU A 62 15.18 4.60 -8.82
N ASN A 63 13.89 4.85 -8.76
CA ASN A 63 12.90 3.91 -9.25
C ASN A 63 12.92 3.99 -10.79
N VAL A 64 14.02 3.53 -11.38
CA VAL A 64 14.15 3.37 -12.83
C VAL A 64 13.32 2.16 -13.21
N GLY A 65 12.05 2.40 -13.49
CA GLY A 65 11.35 1.61 -14.48
C GLY A 65 12.02 1.83 -15.84
N LYS A 66 13.13 1.13 -16.10
CA LYS A 66 13.59 0.87 -17.46
C LYS A 66 13.64 -0.64 -17.65
N GLY A 67 12.50 -1.22 -18.00
CA GLY A 67 12.50 -2.50 -18.71
C GLY A 67 13.15 -2.32 -20.08
N PRO A 68 13.72 -3.39 -20.66
CA PRO A 68 14.36 -3.30 -21.97
C PRO A 68 13.27 -3.01 -23.01
N SER A 69 13.47 -1.95 -23.78
CA SER A 69 12.60 -1.44 -24.85
C SER A 69 11.14 -1.16 -24.46
N GLU A 70 10.82 0.10 -24.16
CA GLU A 70 9.81 0.87 -24.91
C GLU A 70 9.73 2.30 -24.37
N THR A 71 9.62 3.24 -25.30
CA THR A 71 9.52 4.67 -25.07
C THR A 71 8.10 4.99 -24.60
N THR A 72 7.99 5.77 -23.51
CA THR A 72 6.77 6.48 -23.03
C THR A 72 5.92 5.89 -21.88
N SER A 73 6.54 5.32 -20.84
CA SER A 73 6.15 5.66 -19.45
C SER A 73 7.17 5.13 -18.43
N PRO A 74 7.70 5.98 -17.55
CA PRO A 74 8.48 5.52 -16.40
C PRO A 74 7.53 5.02 -15.32
N ILE A 75 7.44 3.72 -15.26
CA ILE A 75 6.66 2.90 -14.32
C ILE A 75 6.87 3.37 -12.88
N SER A 76 5.82 4.00 -12.33
CA SER A 76 5.66 4.24 -10.90
C SER A 76 5.51 2.90 -10.18
N THR A 77 6.20 2.73 -9.06
CA THR A 77 5.65 1.82 -8.04
C THR A 77 4.40 2.48 -7.51
N ASP A 78 3.26 1.80 -7.56
CA ASP A 78 2.01 2.33 -7.03
C ASP A 78 1.95 2.17 -5.51
N SER A 79 2.66 1.16 -4.96
CA SER A 79 2.78 0.98 -3.50
C SER A 79 4.16 0.47 -3.10
N LEU A 80 4.61 0.94 -1.93
CA LEU A 80 5.80 0.49 -1.23
C LEU A 80 5.42 0.12 0.20
N LEU A 81 5.99 -0.94 0.73
CA LEU A 81 5.81 -1.35 2.11
C LEU A 81 7.16 -1.75 2.69
N SER A 82 7.53 -1.18 3.83
CA SER A 82 8.74 -1.57 4.55
C SER A 82 8.39 -2.38 5.79
N VAL A 83 9.10 -3.49 5.99
CA VAL A 83 9.04 -4.34 7.18
C VAL A 83 10.47 -4.60 7.61
N ASP A 84 10.86 -4.10 8.77
CA ASP A 84 12.24 -4.12 9.27
C ASP A 84 13.23 -3.50 8.26
N THR A 85 14.12 -4.30 7.66
CA THR A 85 15.05 -3.87 6.60
C THR A 85 14.57 -4.25 5.21
N THR A 86 13.46 -4.98 5.11
CA THR A 86 12.90 -5.43 3.84
C THR A 86 11.95 -4.38 3.28
N VAL A 87 12.02 -4.16 1.97
CA VAL A 87 11.07 -3.32 1.24
C VAL A 87 10.39 -4.17 0.17
N PHE A 88 9.07 -4.11 0.13
CA PHE A 88 8.23 -4.66 -0.93
C PHE A 88 7.76 -3.53 -1.83
N ALA A 89 7.78 -3.77 -3.14
CA ALA A 89 7.33 -2.82 -4.14
C ALA A 89 6.36 -3.47 -5.10
N ALA A 90 5.15 -2.91 -5.19
CA ALA A 90 4.17 -3.27 -6.20
C ALA A 90 4.51 -2.59 -7.53
N LYS A 91 4.78 -3.39 -8.56
CA LYS A 91 5.11 -2.91 -9.92
C LYS A 91 3.91 -3.12 -10.83
N ARG A 92 3.05 -2.10 -10.89
CA ARG A 92 1.78 -2.12 -11.62
C ARG A 92 1.92 -2.65 -13.05
N GLU A 93 2.77 -2.04 -13.86
CA GLU A 93 2.91 -2.37 -15.29
C GLU A 93 3.51 -3.76 -15.54
N LYS A 94 4.24 -4.31 -14.57
CA LYS A 94 4.80 -5.66 -14.67
C LYS A 94 3.93 -6.71 -14.00
N ASN A 95 2.83 -6.32 -13.35
CA ASN A 95 2.01 -7.19 -12.51
C ASN A 95 2.84 -8.02 -11.51
N THR A 96 3.91 -7.45 -10.98
CA THR A 96 4.88 -8.15 -10.11
C THR A 96 5.09 -7.44 -8.78
N ILE A 97 5.55 -8.21 -7.80
CA ILE A 97 5.97 -7.74 -6.47
C ILE A 97 7.47 -7.97 -6.37
N TRP A 98 8.19 -6.91 -6.07
CA TRP A 98 9.64 -6.95 -5.93
C TRP A 98 9.99 -6.79 -4.46
N MET A 99 10.95 -7.57 -4.00
CA MET A 99 11.46 -7.53 -2.64
C MET A 99 12.92 -7.08 -2.65
N TYR A 100 13.27 -6.21 -1.70
CA TYR A 100 14.61 -5.67 -1.50
C TYR A 100 14.99 -5.82 -0.03
N ASP A 101 16.28 -5.98 0.26
CA ASP A 101 16.80 -5.87 1.63
C ASP A 101 17.80 -4.73 1.71
N LEU A 102 17.40 -3.68 2.42
CA LEU A 102 18.19 -2.46 2.52
C LEU A 102 19.47 -2.65 3.33
N ALA A 103 19.59 -3.72 4.11
CA ALA A 103 20.82 -4.04 4.81
C ALA A 103 21.94 -4.51 3.86
N VAL A 104 21.58 -5.12 2.72
CA VAL A 104 22.54 -5.53 1.66
C VAL A 104 22.56 -4.56 0.47
N GLY A 105 21.73 -3.52 0.50
CA GLY A 105 21.70 -2.44 -0.49
C GLY A 105 20.40 -2.40 -1.27
N THR A 106 20.50 -2.02 -2.55
CA THR A 106 19.32 -1.74 -3.39
C THR A 106 19.03 -2.82 -4.42
N GLN A 107 19.66 -3.99 -4.29
CA GLN A 107 19.47 -5.09 -5.21
C GLN A 107 18.13 -5.78 -4.96
N VAL A 108 17.47 -6.20 -6.04
CA VAL A 108 16.25 -7.01 -5.96
C VAL A 108 16.64 -8.37 -5.42
N LEU A 109 16.06 -8.76 -4.28
CA LEU A 109 16.22 -10.08 -3.70
C LEU A 109 15.33 -11.11 -4.40
N ASP A 110 14.08 -10.74 -4.67
CA ASP A 110 13.11 -11.60 -5.33
C ASP A 110 12.09 -10.77 -6.12
N ALA A 111 11.52 -11.38 -7.15
CA ALA A 111 10.44 -10.80 -7.94
C ALA A 111 9.46 -11.91 -8.35
N VAL A 112 8.21 -11.77 -7.93
CA VAL A 112 7.13 -12.74 -8.20
C VAL A 112 5.96 -12.05 -8.87
N GLU A 113 5.18 -12.79 -9.66
CA GLU A 113 3.88 -12.31 -10.13
C GLU A 113 2.96 -12.01 -8.93
N SER A 114 2.21 -10.92 -9.02
CA SER A 114 1.30 -10.45 -7.97
C SER A 114 0.04 -11.30 -7.77
N GLY A 115 -0.16 -12.31 -8.62
CA GLY A 115 -1.38 -13.13 -8.66
C GLY A 115 -2.61 -12.40 -9.21
N GLY A 116 -2.44 -11.22 -9.82
CA GLY A 116 -3.52 -10.46 -10.44
C GLY A 116 -2.97 -9.38 -11.36
N LEU A 117 -3.83 -8.41 -11.70
CA LEU A 117 -3.48 -7.28 -12.56
C LEU A 117 -3.37 -5.99 -11.76
N THR A 118 -2.37 -5.18 -12.09
CA THR A 118 -2.15 -3.85 -11.53
C THR A 118 -2.07 -3.84 -9.99
N PRO A 119 -1.06 -4.50 -9.39
CA PRO A 119 -0.85 -4.43 -7.95
C PRO A 119 -0.64 -2.98 -7.52
N CYS A 120 -1.40 -2.55 -6.52
CA CYS A 120 -1.55 -1.13 -6.20
C CYS A 120 -1.51 -0.80 -4.71
N SER A 121 -1.72 -1.76 -3.82
CA SER A 121 -1.56 -1.56 -2.38
C SER A 121 -1.03 -2.83 -1.72
N LEU A 122 -0.23 -2.66 -0.67
CA LEU A 122 0.42 -3.75 0.06
C LEU A 122 0.10 -3.65 1.54
N ALA A 123 -0.11 -4.79 2.20
CA ALA A 123 -0.19 -4.89 3.65
C ALA A 123 0.62 -6.10 4.13
N TYR A 124 1.05 -6.10 5.40
CA TYR A 124 1.84 -7.20 5.94
C TYR A 124 1.44 -7.52 7.38
N SER A 125 1.30 -8.81 7.68
CA SER A 125 1.09 -9.29 9.05
C SER A 125 1.53 -10.74 9.18
N LYS A 126 2.09 -11.10 10.35
CA LYS A 126 2.44 -12.49 10.70
C LYS A 126 3.22 -13.23 9.60
N LYS A 127 4.19 -12.56 8.96
CA LYS A 127 5.02 -13.11 7.85
C LYS A 127 4.27 -13.40 6.55
N ILE A 128 3.09 -12.81 6.39
CA ILE A 128 2.28 -12.87 5.18
C ILE A 128 2.19 -11.46 4.60
N LEU A 129 2.56 -11.34 3.32
CA LEU A 129 2.37 -10.14 2.53
C LEU A 129 1.04 -10.27 1.77
N TYR A 130 0.16 -9.29 1.91
CA TYR A 130 -1.07 -9.18 1.15
C TYR A 130 -0.89 -8.13 0.06
N VAL A 131 -1.38 -8.47 -1.12
CA VAL A 131 -1.28 -7.64 -2.32
C VAL A 131 -2.69 -7.40 -2.82
N LEU A 132 -3.09 -6.14 -2.88
CA LEU A 132 -4.29 -5.72 -3.60
C LEU A 132 -3.93 -5.48 -5.06
N ASN A 133 -4.54 -6.25 -5.94
CA ASN A 133 -4.54 -6.08 -7.37
C ASN A 133 -5.76 -5.26 -7.74
N CYS A 134 -5.55 -4.03 -8.20
CA CYS A 134 -6.63 -3.09 -8.47
C CYS A 134 -7.46 -3.46 -9.70
N ALA A 135 -6.91 -4.29 -10.59
CA ALA A 135 -7.51 -4.70 -11.85
C ALA A 135 -7.94 -3.56 -12.80
N TRP A 136 -7.29 -2.40 -12.70
CA TRP A 136 -7.59 -1.25 -13.55
C TRP A 136 -6.83 -1.34 -14.87
N ASN A 137 -7.55 -1.59 -15.98
CA ASN A 137 -7.03 -1.41 -17.33
C ASN A 137 -7.18 0.05 -17.81
N PRO A 138 -6.08 0.83 -17.95
CA PRO A 138 -6.15 2.20 -18.45
C PRO A 138 -6.41 2.31 -19.96
N THR A 139 -6.35 1.23 -20.74
CA THR A 139 -6.48 1.30 -22.22
C THR A 139 -7.92 1.45 -22.71
N GLY A 140 -8.93 1.44 -21.82
CA GLY A 140 -10.34 1.60 -22.21
C GLY A 140 -10.96 0.38 -22.90
N ASP A 141 -10.16 -0.65 -23.18
CA ASP A 141 -10.69 -1.97 -23.50
C ASP A 141 -11.28 -2.55 -22.23
N LYS A 142 -12.58 -2.82 -22.25
CA LYS A 142 -13.38 -3.41 -21.15
C LYS A 142 -12.97 -4.86 -20.81
N GLY A 143 -11.71 -5.22 -21.00
CA GLY A 143 -11.12 -6.51 -20.72
C GLY A 143 -10.70 -6.63 -19.26
N GLU A 144 -11.63 -7.14 -18.47
CA GLU A 144 -11.42 -8.27 -17.54
C GLU A 144 -10.29 -8.14 -16.51
N GLY A 145 -10.66 -7.59 -15.37
CA GLY A 145 -10.12 -8.02 -14.10
C GLY A 145 -11.01 -7.48 -12.99
N ASN A 146 -11.52 -8.35 -12.14
CA ASN A 146 -12.07 -7.91 -10.87
C ASN A 146 -10.91 -7.68 -9.91
N PRO A 147 -10.97 -6.65 -9.04
CA PRO A 147 -9.92 -6.45 -8.07
C PRO A 147 -9.75 -7.71 -7.24
N SER A 148 -8.53 -8.04 -6.87
CA SER A 148 -8.24 -9.27 -6.15
C SER A 148 -7.23 -9.06 -5.04
N VAL A 149 -7.31 -9.88 -4.01
CA VAL A 149 -6.29 -9.95 -2.95
C VAL A 149 -5.49 -11.23 -3.12
N THR A 150 -4.18 -11.11 -3.22
CA THR A 150 -3.26 -12.25 -3.21
C THR A 150 -2.40 -12.24 -1.95
N ALA A 151 -2.31 -13.37 -1.26
CA ALA A 151 -1.43 -13.53 -0.10
C ALA A 151 -0.14 -14.30 -0.46
N PHE A 152 0.99 -13.85 0.09
CA PHE A 152 2.31 -14.45 -0.09
C PHE A 152 2.93 -14.76 1.26
N SER A 153 3.45 -15.98 1.40
CA SER A 153 4.37 -16.29 2.50
C SER A 153 5.79 -15.88 2.13
N ILE A 154 6.52 -15.35 3.10
CA ILE A 154 7.97 -15.19 2.99
C ILE A 154 8.60 -16.47 3.53
N VAL A 155 9.06 -17.33 2.62
CA VAL A 155 9.71 -18.59 2.99
C VAL A 155 11.21 -18.36 2.95
N PRO A 156 11.98 -18.73 3.99
CA PRO A 156 13.43 -18.68 3.92
C PRO A 156 13.91 -19.36 2.64
N GLU A 157 14.75 -18.67 1.87
CA GLU A 157 15.36 -19.28 0.70
C GLU A 157 16.19 -20.49 1.17
N ASP A 158 16.24 -21.55 0.38
CA ASP A 158 16.93 -22.78 0.78
C ASP A 158 18.33 -22.45 1.30
N LYS A 159 18.63 -22.87 2.54
CA LYS A 159 19.83 -22.47 3.28
C LYS A 159 21.11 -22.76 2.48
N GLU A 160 21.09 -23.76 1.60
CA GLU A 160 22.23 -24.10 0.74
C GLU A 160 22.44 -23.11 -0.43
N ILE A 161 21.37 -22.53 -0.98
CA ILE A 161 21.46 -21.45 -1.98
C ILE A 161 21.91 -20.16 -1.29
N LEU A 162 21.34 -19.86 -0.11
CA LEU A 162 21.70 -18.71 0.70
C LEU A 162 23.17 -18.75 1.15
N LYS A 163 23.69 -19.91 1.56
CA LYS A 163 25.13 -20.12 1.87
C LYS A 163 26.06 -19.88 0.69
N ARG A 164 25.59 -20.13 -0.55
CA ARG A 164 26.39 -19.90 -1.78
C ARG A 164 26.39 -18.43 -2.18
N LEU A 165 25.26 -17.74 -2.00
CA LEU A 165 25.13 -16.32 -2.34
C LEU A 165 25.69 -15.39 -1.26
N LEU A 166 25.67 -15.83 0.00
CA LEU A 166 26.10 -15.06 1.15
C LEU A 166 27.18 -15.85 1.91
N LYS A 167 28.41 -15.73 1.40
CA LYS A 167 29.57 -15.90 2.27
C LYS A 167 29.51 -14.76 3.29
N GLU A 168 29.17 -15.12 4.51
CA GLU A 168 29.15 -14.28 5.72
C GLU A 168 27.80 -13.67 6.11
N ASP A 169 27.51 -13.96 7.39
CA ASP A 169 26.63 -13.30 8.35
C ASP A 169 25.14 -13.60 8.47
N LYS A 170 24.75 -13.71 9.74
CA LYS A 170 23.45 -14.09 10.27
C LYS A 170 22.40 -13.02 9.97
N GLN A 171 21.55 -13.22 8.97
CA GLN A 171 20.34 -12.42 8.76
C GLN A 171 19.11 -13.34 8.66
N GLU A 172 18.15 -13.16 9.59
CA GLU A 172 17.03 -14.08 9.81
C GLU A 172 15.81 -13.86 8.90
N ASN A 173 15.82 -12.87 7.99
CA ASN A 173 14.67 -12.54 7.14
C ASN A 173 14.97 -12.53 5.63
N LYS A 174 15.88 -13.40 5.16
CA LYS A 174 16.09 -13.61 3.70
C LYS A 174 15.19 -14.73 3.21
N GLY A 175 14.14 -14.37 2.50
CA GLY A 175 13.18 -15.31 1.95
C GLY A 175 12.93 -15.09 0.47
N ILE A 176 12.13 -15.98 -0.10
CA ILE A 176 11.48 -15.80 -1.40
C ILE A 176 9.98 -15.68 -1.16
N LEU A 177 9.32 -14.86 -1.97
CA LEU A 177 7.87 -14.70 -1.97
C LEU A 177 7.25 -15.93 -2.63
N LYS A 178 6.51 -16.70 -1.83
CA LYS A 178 5.71 -17.82 -2.35
C LYS A 178 4.23 -17.48 -2.23
N PRO A 179 3.47 -17.45 -3.34
CA PRO A 179 2.03 -17.27 -3.26
C PRO A 179 1.44 -18.39 -2.42
N LEU A 180 0.56 -18.04 -1.48
CA LEU A 180 -0.16 -19.02 -0.70
C LEU A 180 -1.20 -19.69 -1.62
N PRO A 181 -1.16 -21.02 -1.80
CA PRO A 181 -2.09 -21.71 -2.69
C PRO A 181 -3.54 -21.43 -2.28
N LYS A 182 -4.40 -21.10 -3.25
CA LYS A 182 -5.83 -20.75 -3.07
C LYS A 182 -6.10 -19.37 -2.45
N TYR A 183 -5.09 -18.52 -2.26
CA TYR A 183 -5.27 -17.20 -1.67
C TYR A 183 -5.08 -16.05 -2.65
N THR A 184 -5.38 -16.28 -3.94
CA THR A 184 -5.83 -15.20 -4.82
C THR A 184 -7.35 -15.21 -4.80
N ARG A 185 -7.94 -14.15 -4.28
CA ARG A 185 -9.39 -14.01 -4.17
C ARG A 185 -9.85 -12.81 -4.96
N ALA A 186 -10.68 -13.05 -5.95
CA ALA A 186 -11.34 -12.00 -6.67
C ALA A 186 -12.46 -11.39 -5.81
N LEU A 187 -12.64 -10.08 -5.89
CA LEU A 187 -13.61 -9.30 -5.12
C LEU A 187 -14.90 -9.08 -5.95
N ASP A 188 -15.30 -10.12 -6.69
CA ASP A 188 -16.31 -10.14 -7.77
C ASP A 188 -17.72 -9.70 -7.33
N ALA A 189 -17.98 -9.64 -6.03
CA ALA A 189 -19.27 -9.25 -5.49
C ALA A 189 -19.62 -7.77 -5.74
N TYR A 190 -18.68 -6.99 -6.28
CA TYR A 190 -18.85 -5.56 -6.48
C TYR A 190 -18.49 -5.20 -7.93
N GLU A 191 -19.42 -4.53 -8.62
CA GLU A 191 -19.16 -3.86 -9.91
C GLU A 191 -18.21 -2.66 -9.67
N SER A 192 -16.99 -2.98 -9.29
CA SER A 192 -15.97 -2.06 -8.81
C SER A 192 -15.11 -1.55 -9.97
N LEU A 193 -14.67 -0.29 -9.89
CA LEU A 193 -13.63 0.26 -10.75
C LEU A 193 -12.23 -0.26 -10.40
N GLY A 194 -12.09 -0.87 -9.23
CA GLY A 194 -10.85 -1.45 -8.76
C GLY A 194 -10.68 -1.36 -7.25
N GLY A 195 -9.57 -1.90 -6.77
CA GLY A 195 -9.08 -1.67 -5.42
C GLY A 195 -8.56 -0.24 -5.26
N THR A 196 -8.41 0.22 -4.03
CA THR A 196 -7.69 1.48 -3.74
C THR A 196 -6.64 1.28 -2.66
N GLN A 197 -7.01 0.63 -1.56
CA GLN A 197 -6.13 0.43 -0.42
C GLN A 197 -6.39 -0.89 0.29
N ILE A 198 -5.33 -1.45 0.87
CA ILE A 198 -5.38 -2.61 1.76
C ILE A 198 -4.54 -2.34 3.00
N GLU A 199 -5.04 -2.73 4.17
CA GLU A 199 -4.32 -2.58 5.44
C GLU A 199 -4.74 -3.67 6.45
N VAL A 200 -3.86 -4.00 7.39
CA VAL A 200 -4.17 -4.94 8.48
C VAL A 200 -4.48 -4.14 9.73
N THR A 201 -5.52 -4.52 10.47
CA THR A 201 -5.85 -3.86 11.74
C THR A 201 -4.69 -3.92 12.73
N PRO A 202 -4.55 -2.95 13.65
CA PRO A 202 -3.47 -2.95 14.64
C PRO A 202 -3.35 -4.24 15.46
N ASP A 203 -4.49 -4.87 15.77
CA ASP A 203 -4.55 -6.14 16.49
C ASP A 203 -4.21 -7.38 15.64
N GLY A 204 -4.00 -7.19 14.33
CA GLY A 204 -3.64 -8.24 13.39
C GLY A 204 -4.74 -9.27 13.15
N LYS A 205 -6.00 -8.93 13.45
CA LYS A 205 -7.15 -9.84 13.32
C LYS A 205 -7.96 -9.64 12.05
N PHE A 206 -7.89 -8.46 11.42
CA PHE A 206 -8.65 -8.20 10.19
C PHE A 206 -7.77 -7.58 9.10
N LEU A 207 -8.11 -7.89 7.87
CA LEU A 207 -7.58 -7.27 6.67
C LEU A 207 -8.69 -6.39 6.08
N LEU A 208 -8.45 -5.09 5.99
CA LEU A 208 -9.37 -4.13 5.41
C LEU A 208 -9.00 -3.91 3.95
N VAL A 209 -10.00 -3.89 3.07
CA VAL A 209 -9.84 -3.61 1.65
C VAL A 209 -10.86 -2.58 1.23
N ALA A 210 -10.37 -1.44 0.73
CA ALA A 210 -11.21 -0.43 0.12
C ALA A 210 -11.28 -0.66 -1.39
N ILE A 211 -12.49 -0.68 -1.93
CA ILE A 211 -12.77 -0.81 -3.35
C ILE A 211 -13.56 0.40 -3.85
N GLN A 212 -13.29 0.81 -5.08
CA GLN A 212 -13.91 1.97 -5.70
C GLN A 212 -15.18 1.59 -6.46
N GLY A 213 -16.27 2.33 -6.24
CA GLY A 213 -17.50 2.16 -7.00
C GLY A 213 -17.45 2.83 -8.37
N GLN A 214 -18.30 2.39 -9.30
CA GLN A 214 -18.52 3.07 -10.58
C GLN A 214 -19.43 4.29 -10.37
N PRO A 215 -18.98 5.52 -10.67
CA PRO A 215 -19.86 6.68 -10.67
C PRO A 215 -20.78 6.57 -11.89
N THR A 216 -21.94 5.92 -11.73
CA THR A 216 -22.98 5.95 -12.76
C THR A 216 -24.10 6.85 -12.28
N PHE A 217 -24.65 7.64 -13.21
CA PHE A 217 -25.68 8.64 -12.92
C PHE A 217 -26.99 8.03 -12.36
N ASN A 218 -27.12 6.70 -12.36
CA ASN A 218 -28.34 5.97 -11.99
C ASN A 218 -28.12 4.61 -11.28
N ALA A 219 -26.88 4.16 -10.99
CA ALA A 219 -26.69 2.88 -10.29
C ALA A 219 -26.19 3.06 -8.86
N THR A 220 -26.65 2.15 -8.01
CA THR A 220 -26.23 1.85 -6.64
C THR A 220 -24.79 1.33 -6.52
N ASN A 221 -23.94 1.56 -7.53
CA ASN A 221 -22.60 0.98 -7.61
C ASN A 221 -21.62 1.77 -6.74
N GLN A 222 -21.81 1.60 -5.45
CA GLN A 222 -21.05 2.24 -4.41
C GLN A 222 -19.77 1.45 -4.16
N GLY A 223 -18.68 2.17 -3.91
CA GLY A 223 -17.50 1.56 -3.32
C GLY A 223 -17.86 0.94 -1.99
N ALA A 224 -17.01 0.01 -1.55
CA ALA A 224 -17.17 -0.66 -0.29
C ALA A 224 -15.86 -0.71 0.49
N LEU A 225 -15.98 -0.74 1.81
CA LEU A 225 -14.94 -1.17 2.72
C LEU A 225 -15.26 -2.60 3.16
N LEU A 226 -14.37 -3.51 2.78
CA LEU A 226 -14.46 -4.93 3.07
C LEU A 226 -13.53 -5.30 4.22
N THR A 227 -13.93 -6.28 5.00
CA THR A 227 -13.06 -6.91 6.01
C THR A 227 -12.96 -8.41 5.81
N PHE A 228 -11.76 -8.95 5.97
CA PHE A 228 -11.52 -10.38 6.08
C PHE A 228 -11.00 -10.69 7.47
N SER A 229 -11.55 -11.69 8.15
CA SER A 229 -10.93 -12.17 9.40
C SER A 229 -9.63 -12.90 9.07
N LEU A 230 -8.60 -12.67 9.88
CA LEU A 230 -7.28 -13.29 9.73
C LEU A 230 -7.08 -14.38 10.79
N ASP A 231 -7.27 -15.65 10.40
CA ASP A 231 -6.92 -16.80 11.25
C ASP A 231 -5.50 -17.27 10.94
N GLY A 232 -4.59 -17.18 11.91
CA GLY A 232 -3.16 -17.43 11.65
C GLY A 232 -2.53 -16.51 10.60
N GLY A 233 -3.16 -15.37 10.27
CA GLY A 233 -2.76 -14.49 9.17
C GLY A 233 -3.35 -14.89 7.80
N ILE A 234 -4.22 -15.89 7.75
CA ILE A 234 -4.89 -16.29 6.53
C ILE A 234 -6.26 -15.59 6.45
N PRO A 235 -6.57 -14.85 5.38
CA PRO A 235 -7.88 -14.21 5.20
C PRO A 235 -8.99 -15.25 5.06
N SER A 236 -10.16 -14.97 5.64
CA SER A 236 -11.40 -15.75 5.46
C SER A 236 -11.81 -15.85 4.00
N ASP A 237 -12.68 -16.82 3.72
CA ASP A 237 -13.21 -17.00 2.38
C ASP A 237 -14.14 -15.84 1.96
N GLU A 238 -15.05 -15.46 2.83
CA GLU A 238 -16.00 -14.40 2.51
C GLU A 238 -15.59 -13.10 3.19
N PRO A 239 -15.47 -11.98 2.46
CA PRO A 239 -15.37 -10.68 3.09
C PRO A 239 -16.70 -10.32 3.74
N THR A 240 -16.62 -9.61 4.87
CA THR A 240 -17.76 -8.89 5.44
C THR A 240 -17.72 -7.44 4.98
N GLU A 241 -18.80 -6.96 4.38
CA GLU A 241 -18.97 -5.54 4.07
C GLU A 241 -19.17 -4.76 5.37
N VAL A 242 -18.33 -3.75 5.60
CA VAL A 242 -18.41 -2.87 6.79
C VAL A 242 -19.08 -1.55 6.45
N LEU A 243 -18.84 -1.06 5.24
CA LEU A 243 -19.37 0.20 4.75
C LEU A 243 -19.59 0.11 3.25
N SER A 244 -20.83 0.34 2.80
CA SER A 244 -21.19 0.68 1.43
C SER A 244 -21.68 2.13 1.39
N GLY A 245 -22.10 2.64 0.24
CA GLY A 245 -22.56 4.03 0.14
C GLY A 245 -21.61 5.00 -0.52
N ILE A 246 -20.34 4.65 -0.67
CA ILE A 246 -19.29 5.63 -0.93
C ILE A 246 -18.96 5.68 -2.41
N ASN A 247 -19.25 6.82 -3.05
CA ASN A 247 -19.00 6.99 -4.49
C ASN A 247 -17.51 6.87 -4.83
N TRP A 248 -16.64 7.47 -4.01
CA TRP A 248 -15.19 7.47 -4.20
C TRP A 248 -14.46 7.32 -2.86
N PHE A 249 -13.76 6.20 -2.70
CA PHE A 249 -12.75 6.03 -1.66
C PHE A 249 -11.43 6.60 -2.17
N ALA A 250 -10.85 7.56 -1.44
CA ALA A 250 -9.48 8.01 -1.69
C ALA A 250 -8.49 7.20 -0.87
N ALA A 251 -8.74 7.12 0.43
CA ALA A 251 -7.90 6.43 1.38
C ALA A 251 -8.69 6.14 2.66
N PHE A 252 -8.15 5.27 3.50
CA PHE A 252 -8.51 5.19 4.90
C PHE A 252 -7.27 5.13 5.78
N GLU A 253 -7.42 5.53 7.03
CA GLU A 253 -6.41 5.39 8.07
C GLU A 253 -7.02 4.71 9.28
N MET A 254 -6.21 3.94 10.00
CA MET A 254 -6.63 3.31 11.25
C MET A 254 -5.86 3.86 12.44
N ALA A 255 -6.57 4.01 13.56
CA ALA A 255 -5.95 4.31 14.85
C ALA A 255 -6.53 3.39 15.93
N GLU A 256 -5.70 3.01 16.89
CA GLU A 256 -6.16 2.30 18.09
C GLU A 256 -6.24 3.26 19.27
N PHE A 257 -7.37 3.28 19.95
CA PHE A 257 -7.55 4.05 21.18
C PHE A 257 -8.37 3.24 22.19
N ASN A 258 -7.80 3.01 23.38
CA ASN A 258 -8.40 2.19 24.45
C ASN A 258 -8.84 0.78 23.99
N GLY A 259 -8.02 0.12 23.16
CA GLY A 259 -8.32 -1.23 22.65
C GLY A 259 -9.43 -1.28 21.60
N GLN A 260 -9.86 -0.13 21.08
CA GLN A 260 -10.81 -0.03 19.97
C GLN A 260 -10.09 0.50 18.73
N THR A 261 -10.37 -0.11 17.58
CA THR A 261 -9.88 0.36 16.28
C THR A 261 -10.88 1.35 15.68
N PHE A 262 -10.40 2.55 15.37
CA PHE A 262 -11.11 3.59 14.65
C PHE A 262 -10.63 3.61 13.22
N ILE A 263 -11.56 3.67 12.27
CA ILE A 263 -11.27 3.75 10.83
C ILE A 263 -11.73 5.14 10.37
N TYR A 264 -10.79 5.93 9.90
CA TYR A 264 -11.03 7.22 9.28
C TYR A 264 -11.06 7.01 7.77
N VAL A 265 -12.20 7.27 7.13
CA VAL A 265 -12.35 7.11 5.68
C VAL A 265 -12.32 8.49 5.05
N GLU A 266 -11.36 8.71 4.16
CA GLU A 266 -11.32 9.88 3.29
C GLU A 266 -12.13 9.57 2.03
N SER A 267 -13.26 10.25 1.88
CA SER A 267 -14.05 10.23 0.67
C SER A 267 -13.88 11.52 -0.10
N LEU A 268 -13.57 11.39 -1.39
CA LEU A 268 -13.65 12.51 -2.32
C LEU A 268 -15.13 12.71 -2.67
N ASN A 269 -15.81 13.50 -1.83
CA ASN A 269 -17.11 14.03 -2.21
C ASN A 269 -16.90 14.96 -3.40
N ASP A 270 -17.51 14.59 -4.52
CA ASP A 270 -17.44 15.22 -5.82
C ASP A 270 -17.74 16.73 -5.75
N ALA A 271 -16.72 17.54 -5.49
CA ALA A 271 -16.77 18.98 -5.69
C ALA A 271 -16.42 19.23 -7.16
N SER A 272 -17.46 19.23 -8.00
CA SER A 272 -17.47 19.53 -9.43
C SER A 272 -17.13 18.38 -10.38
N VAL A 273 -18.17 17.62 -10.74
CA VAL A 273 -18.36 17.20 -12.14
C VAL A 273 -18.44 18.47 -12.99
N ALA A 274 -17.30 18.95 -13.49
CA ALA A 274 -17.33 19.80 -14.66
C ALA A 274 -17.91 18.93 -15.80
N PRO A 275 -18.98 19.37 -16.47
CA PRO A 275 -19.49 18.62 -17.62
C PRO A 275 -18.40 18.59 -18.69
N TYR A 276 -17.90 17.40 -19.00
CA TYR A 276 -17.25 17.13 -20.28
C TYR A 276 -18.31 17.00 -21.36
#